data_AF-A0A8S2YAR6-F1
#
_entry.id   AF-A0A8S2YAR6-F1
#
_cell.length_a   1.000
_cell.length_b   1.000
_cell.length_c   1.000
_cell.angle_alpha   90.00
_cell.angle_beta   90.00
_cell.angle_gamma   90.00
#
_symmetry.space_group_name_H-M   'P 1'
#
loop_
_entity.id
_entity.type
_entity.pdbx_description
1 polymer ?
#
loop_
_entity_poly.entity_id
_entity_poly.type
_entity_poly.pdbx_seq_one_letter_code
_entity_poly.pdbx_strand_id
1 'polypeptide(L)'
;MTAKSFSKKATAVPNDFSEEEVDSSESEDEVIPAANFAGTFSPPPVHMEFEPIDYFYSMFGKESITLLTEQSNMYSVQTNPNKPARISEVEMAQFIGVLIMSGIYCFPDQRFFWMNTTRVESISSTMSRDRFLEIRKYLHV
;
A
#
# COMPACT_ATOMS: atom_id res chain seq x y z
N MET A 1 -18.84 -61.84 -20.73
CA MET A 1 -18.03 -60.62 -20.56
C MET A 1 -16.88 -60.96 -19.62
N THR A 2 -15.66 -60.86 -20.12
CA THR A 2 -14.43 -61.48 -19.59
C THR A 2 -13.44 -60.41 -19.13
N ALA A 3 -12.84 -60.57 -17.95
CA ALA A 3 -11.49 -60.10 -17.56
C ALA A 3 -11.16 -60.77 -16.21
N LYS A 4 -10.34 -61.83 -16.12
CA LYS A 4 -8.86 -61.94 -16.13
C LYS A 4 -8.12 -61.01 -15.14
N SER A 5 -7.61 -61.66 -14.09
CA SER A 5 -6.53 -61.28 -13.16
C SER A 5 -5.30 -60.67 -13.84
N PHE A 6 -4.58 -59.75 -13.17
CA PHE A 6 -3.10 -59.75 -13.16
C PHE A 6 -2.53 -59.01 -11.93
N SER A 7 -1.68 -59.72 -11.18
CA SER A 7 -0.78 -59.21 -10.15
C SER A 7 0.30 -58.31 -10.76
N LYS A 8 0.65 -57.20 -10.09
CA LYS A 8 1.85 -56.42 -10.40
C LYS A 8 2.84 -56.51 -9.24
N LYS A 9 3.96 -57.18 -9.54
CA LYS A 9 5.24 -57.14 -8.82
C LYS A 9 5.71 -55.68 -8.65
N ALA A 10 6.11 -55.33 -7.44
CA ALA A 10 7.01 -54.20 -7.20
C ALA A 10 8.38 -54.56 -7.78
N THR A 11 8.85 -53.75 -8.74
CA THR A 11 10.17 -53.90 -9.37
C THR A 11 10.94 -52.63 -9.03
N ALA A 12 12.09 -52.80 -8.38
CA ALA A 12 12.98 -51.71 -8.00
C ALA A 12 13.61 -51.05 -9.24
N VAL A 13 13.74 -49.72 -9.20
CA VAL A 13 14.54 -48.90 -10.11
C VAL A 13 15.38 -47.98 -9.22
N PRO A 14 16.66 -47.74 -9.57
CA PRO A 14 17.77 -47.74 -8.62
C PRO A 14 17.91 -46.46 -7.82
N ASN A 15 18.48 -46.65 -6.62
CA ASN A 15 19.05 -45.61 -5.79
C ASN A 15 20.32 -45.06 -6.49
N ASP A 16 20.15 -44.01 -7.28
CA ASP A 16 21.25 -43.26 -7.88
C ASP A 16 20.87 -41.77 -7.82
N PHE A 17 20.90 -41.24 -6.60
CA PHE A 17 20.95 -39.80 -6.38
C PHE A 17 22.29 -39.56 -5.71
N SER A 18 23.29 -39.24 -6.53
CA SER A 18 24.53 -38.65 -6.07
C SER A 18 24.22 -37.50 -5.13
N GLU A 19 24.76 -37.56 -3.91
CA GLU A 19 24.78 -36.45 -2.98
C GLU A 19 25.55 -35.31 -3.65
N GLU A 20 24.84 -34.37 -4.29
CA GLU A 20 25.40 -33.06 -4.62
C GLU A 20 25.59 -32.32 -3.29
N GLU A 21 26.85 -32.25 -2.85
CA GLU A 21 27.35 -31.33 -1.84
C GLU A 21 26.89 -29.91 -2.20
N VAL A 22 25.86 -29.41 -1.51
CA VAL A 22 25.41 -28.03 -1.60
C VAL A 22 26.47 -27.18 -0.91
N ASP A 23 27.33 -26.58 -1.74
CA ASP A 23 28.35 -25.61 -1.37
C ASP A 23 27.71 -24.51 -0.51
N SER A 24 28.13 -24.51 0.76
CA SER A 24 27.62 -23.64 1.82
C SER A 24 28.35 -22.30 1.78
N SER A 25 28.45 -21.68 0.61
CA SER A 25 29.08 -20.37 0.45
C SER A 25 28.07 -19.27 0.80
N GLU A 26 28.19 -18.82 2.06
CA GLU A 26 27.99 -17.44 2.51
C GLU A 26 26.68 -16.76 2.09
N SER A 27 25.65 -16.91 2.94
CA SER A 27 24.65 -15.85 3.07
C SER A 27 25.36 -14.62 3.62
N GLU A 28 25.68 -13.67 2.75
CA GLU A 28 25.95 -12.30 3.21
C GLU A 28 24.72 -11.86 4.00
N ASP A 29 24.84 -11.84 5.32
CA ASP A 29 23.92 -11.14 6.19
C ASP A 29 23.86 -9.69 5.69
N GLU A 30 22.84 -9.33 4.92
CA GLU A 30 22.51 -7.92 4.71
C GLU A 30 22.15 -7.35 6.08
N VAL A 31 23.18 -6.87 6.79
CA VAL A 31 23.04 -6.09 8.00
C VAL A 31 22.30 -4.83 7.57
N ILE A 32 20.97 -4.82 7.78
CA ILE A 32 20.18 -3.61 7.69
C ILE A 32 20.89 -2.61 8.61
N PRO A 33 21.47 -1.51 8.08
CA PRO A 33 22.16 -0.57 8.93
C PRO A 33 21.14 -0.10 9.95
N ALA A 34 21.42 -0.33 11.23
CA ALA A 34 20.61 0.21 12.30
C ALA A 34 20.45 1.70 11.99
N ALA A 35 19.20 2.15 11.88
CA ALA A 35 18.88 3.55 11.62
C ALA A 35 19.26 4.32 12.88
N ASN A 36 20.54 4.65 13.00
CA ASN A 36 21.11 5.38 14.12
C ASN A 36 20.77 6.86 13.89
N PHE A 37 19.51 7.22 14.08
CA PHE A 37 19.10 8.62 14.01
C PHE A 37 19.83 9.39 15.13
N ALA A 38 20.94 10.04 14.76
CA ALA A 38 21.75 10.87 15.65
C ALA A 38 21.22 12.31 15.77
N GLY A 39 20.02 12.57 15.22
CA GLY A 39 19.38 13.87 15.31
C GLY A 39 18.87 14.12 16.73
N THR A 40 19.24 15.26 17.29
CA THR A 40 18.55 15.80 18.47
C THR A 40 17.25 16.43 18.02
N PHE A 41 16.12 15.91 18.48
CA PHE A 41 14.83 16.58 18.30
C PHE A 41 14.85 17.90 19.07
N SER A 42 14.43 19.00 18.43
CA SER A 42 14.16 20.24 19.15
C SER A 42 13.13 19.94 20.24
N PRO A 43 13.28 20.51 21.45
CA PRO A 43 12.24 20.40 22.45
C PRO A 43 10.92 20.91 21.84
N PRO A 44 9.80 20.18 22.05
CA PRO A 44 8.50 20.60 21.54
C PRO A 44 8.18 22.01 22.08
N PRO A 45 7.53 22.87 21.29
CA PRO A 45 7.12 24.20 21.76
C PRO A 45 6.34 24.09 23.06
N VAL A 46 6.84 24.72 24.13
CA VAL A 46 6.45 24.48 25.54
C VAL A 46 4.98 24.87 25.86
N HIS A 47 4.24 25.45 24.91
CA HIS A 47 2.92 26.05 25.16
C HIS A 47 1.88 25.85 24.05
N MET A 48 2.05 24.90 23.14
CA MET A 48 1.03 24.63 22.12
C MET A 48 0.56 23.17 22.19
N GLU A 49 -0.58 22.98 22.85
CA GLU A 49 -1.41 21.78 22.72
C GLU A 49 -2.06 21.80 21.33
N PHE A 50 -1.26 21.54 20.30
CA PHE A 50 -1.77 21.36 18.95
C PHE A 50 -2.42 19.99 18.81
N GLU A 51 -3.57 19.95 18.15
CA GLU A 51 -4.12 18.67 17.70
C GLU A 51 -3.24 18.13 16.56
N PRO A 52 -3.18 16.79 16.35
CA PRO A 52 -2.41 16.20 15.26
C PRO A 52 -2.67 16.83 13.88
N ILE A 53 -3.90 17.31 13.65
CA ILE A 53 -4.30 17.97 12.41
C ILE A 53 -3.66 19.36 12.24
N ASP A 54 -3.37 20.08 13.31
CA ASP A 54 -2.73 21.40 13.25
C ASP A 54 -1.29 21.27 12.77
N TYR A 55 -0.57 20.24 13.21
CA TYR A 55 0.77 19.92 12.70
C TYR A 55 0.73 19.63 11.21
N PHE A 56 -0.25 18.86 10.74
CA PHE A 56 -0.42 18.59 9.31
C PHE A 56 -0.60 19.89 8.51
N TYR A 57 -1.51 20.77 8.96
CA TYR A 57 -1.74 22.04 8.28
C TYR A 57 -0.57 23.01 8.39
N SER A 58 0.25 22.93 9.44
CA SER A 58 1.46 23.75 9.54
C SER A 58 2.50 23.42 8.45
N MET A 59 2.52 22.18 7.95
CA MET A 59 3.45 21.73 6.91
C MET A 59 2.92 21.98 5.49
N PHE A 60 1.64 21.69 5.26
CA PHE A 60 1.06 21.73 3.91
C PHE A 60 0.17 22.96 3.63
N GLY A 61 -0.29 23.66 4.67
CA GLY A 61 -1.31 24.71 4.54
C GLY A 61 -2.71 24.14 4.29
N LYS A 62 -3.76 24.85 4.70
CA LYS A 62 -5.15 24.42 4.45
C LYS A 62 -5.52 24.55 2.97
N GLU A 63 -4.93 25.53 2.31
CA GLU A 63 -5.13 25.88 0.90
C GLU A 63 -4.64 24.78 -0.05
N SER A 64 -3.73 23.91 0.41
CA SER A 64 -3.24 22.79 -0.38
C SER A 64 -4.34 21.82 -0.80
N ILE A 65 -5.31 21.56 0.08
CA ILE A 65 -6.45 20.67 -0.22
C ILE A 65 -7.31 21.30 -1.31
N THR A 66 -7.60 22.60 -1.22
CA THR A 66 -8.34 23.34 -2.24
C THR A 66 -7.62 23.30 -3.58
N LEU A 67 -6.31 23.61 -3.61
CA LEU A 67 -5.50 23.58 -4.82
C LEU A 67 -5.53 22.18 -5.48
N LEU A 68 -5.24 21.13 -4.71
CA LEU A 68 -5.27 19.75 -5.20
C LEU A 68 -6.64 19.39 -5.77
N THR A 69 -7.72 19.80 -5.11
CA THR A 69 -9.09 19.52 -5.53
C THR A 69 -9.41 20.21 -6.85
N GLU A 70 -9.09 21.50 -6.99
CA GLU A 70 -9.34 22.29 -8.19
C GLU A 70 -8.56 21.75 -9.38
N GLN A 71 -7.25 21.54 -9.22
CA GLN A 71 -6.37 21.08 -10.29
C GLN A 71 -6.72 19.66 -10.74
N SER A 72 -6.99 18.75 -9.80
CA SER A 72 -7.41 17.38 -10.12
C SER A 72 -8.76 17.35 -10.85
N ASN A 73 -9.71 18.21 -10.46
CA ASN A 73 -10.98 18.32 -11.17
C ASN A 73 -10.82 18.88 -12.58
N MET A 74 -10.03 19.95 -12.76
CA MET A 74 -9.73 20.49 -14.09
C MET A 74 -9.07 19.44 -14.98
N TYR A 75 -8.08 18.71 -14.45
CA TYR A 75 -7.44 17.62 -15.18
C TYR A 75 -8.42 16.50 -15.54
N SER A 76 -9.37 16.17 -14.66
CA SER A 76 -10.40 15.18 -14.95
C SER A 76 -11.31 15.60 -16.13
N VAL A 77 -11.66 16.89 -16.22
CA VAL A 77 -12.45 17.44 -17.33
C VAL A 77 -11.65 17.41 -18.63
N GLN A 78 -10.37 17.76 -18.59
CA GLN A 78 -9.49 17.73 -19.76
C GLN A 78 -9.29 16.30 -20.28
N THR A 79 -9.16 15.32 -19.38
CA THR A 79 -8.89 13.92 -19.73
C THR A 79 -10.14 13.17 -20.16
N ASN A 80 -11.27 13.40 -19.51
CA ASN A 80 -12.55 12.77 -19.87
C ASN A 80 -13.72 13.74 -19.67
N PRO A 81 -13.99 14.62 -20.66
CA PRO A 81 -15.05 15.62 -20.57
C PRO A 81 -16.45 15.03 -20.32
N ASN A 82 -16.69 13.80 -20.77
CA ASN A 82 -17.99 13.14 -20.66
C ASN A 82 -18.27 12.60 -19.25
N LYS A 83 -17.21 12.35 -18.46
CA LYS A 83 -17.31 11.79 -17.11
C LYS A 83 -16.22 12.37 -16.21
N PRO A 84 -16.33 13.65 -15.81
CA PRO A 84 -15.39 14.28 -14.89
C PRO A 84 -15.50 13.67 -13.49
N ALA A 85 -14.40 13.68 -12.75
CA ALA A 85 -14.30 13.02 -11.44
C ALA A 85 -15.14 13.71 -10.35
N ARG A 86 -15.32 15.04 -10.44
CA ARG A 86 -16.09 15.86 -9.50
C ARG A 86 -15.73 15.53 -8.04
N ILE A 87 -14.45 15.71 -7.73
CA ILE A 87 -13.86 15.48 -6.42
C ILE A 87 -14.24 16.65 -5.51
N SER A 88 -14.79 16.37 -4.33
CA SER A 88 -15.00 17.40 -3.29
C SER A 88 -13.75 17.57 -2.41
N GLU A 89 -13.61 18.72 -1.74
CA GLU A 89 -12.50 18.93 -0.80
C GLU A 89 -12.51 17.91 0.36
N VAL A 90 -13.69 17.47 0.80
CA VAL A 90 -13.83 16.43 1.81
C VAL A 90 -13.27 15.11 1.30
N GLU A 91 -13.60 14.71 0.06
CA GLU A 91 -13.04 13.50 -0.55
C GLU A 91 -11.53 13.61 -0.75
N MET A 92 -11.02 14.79 -1.11
CA MET A 92 -9.58 15.02 -1.24
C MET A 92 -8.87 14.90 0.12
N ALA A 93 -9.43 15.48 1.18
CA ALA A 93 -8.91 15.33 2.54
C ALA A 93 -8.92 13.87 3.01
N GLN A 94 -10.00 13.14 2.74
CA GLN A 94 -10.11 11.70 3.01
C GLN A 94 -9.07 10.91 2.21
N PHE A 95 -8.88 11.22 0.92
CA PHE A 95 -7.89 10.59 0.06
C PHE A 95 -6.47 10.77 0.61
N ILE A 96 -6.10 11.99 1.01
CA ILE A 96 -4.81 12.28 1.65
C ILE A 96 -4.67 11.51 2.96
N GLY A 97 -5.73 11.48 3.79
CA GLY A 97 -5.75 10.67 5.01
C GLY A 97 -5.48 9.18 4.74
N VAL A 98 -6.09 8.61 3.69
CA VAL A 98 -5.83 7.22 3.27
C VAL A 98 -4.38 7.04 2.80
N LEU A 99 -3.79 8.01 2.09
CA LEU A 99 -2.37 7.96 1.70
C LEU A 99 -1.45 7.93 2.93
N ILE A 100 -1.70 8.75 3.93
CA ILE A 100 -0.94 8.77 5.19
C ILE A 100 -1.06 7.41 5.89
N MET A 101 -2.30 6.88 6.01
CA MET A 101 -2.52 5.56 6.60
C MET A 101 -1.80 4.45 5.81
N SER A 102 -1.71 4.57 4.49
CA SER A 102 -0.97 3.60 3.66
C SER A 102 0.54 3.61 3.91
N GLY A 103 1.10 4.71 4.43
CA GLY A 103 2.49 4.74 4.90
C GLY A 103 2.71 3.96 6.21
N ILE A 104 1.66 3.76 7.00
CA ILE A 104 1.71 3.00 8.26
C ILE A 104 1.59 1.49 7.97
N TYR A 105 0.76 1.12 7.01
CA TYR A 105 0.52 -0.28 6.63
C TYR A 105 1.36 -0.70 5.42
N CYS A 106 2.27 -1.65 5.60
CA CYS A 106 3.07 -2.19 4.51
C CYS A 106 2.30 -3.26 3.70
N PHE A 107 1.43 -2.85 2.78
CA PHE A 107 0.83 -3.76 1.78
C PHE A 107 1.45 -3.57 0.40
N PRO A 108 1.62 -4.66 -0.38
CA PRO A 108 2.19 -4.58 -1.74
C PRO A 108 1.26 -3.90 -2.75
N ASP A 109 -0.06 -3.92 -2.51
CA ASP A 109 -1.06 -3.21 -3.32
C ASP A 109 -2.04 -2.46 -2.39
N GLN A 110 -2.40 -1.23 -2.75
CA GLN A 110 -3.40 -0.46 -2.02
C GLN A 110 -4.78 -1.14 -2.04
N ARG A 111 -5.07 -1.99 -3.03
CA ARG A 111 -6.34 -2.74 -3.09
C ARG A 111 -6.55 -3.66 -1.88
N PHE A 112 -5.49 -4.10 -1.20
CA PHE A 112 -5.58 -4.95 -0.02
C PHE A 112 -6.36 -4.28 1.12
N PHE A 113 -6.38 -2.95 1.22
CA PHE A 113 -7.14 -2.23 2.26
C PHE A 113 -8.66 -2.49 2.20
N TRP A 114 -9.19 -2.87 1.03
CA TRP A 114 -10.60 -3.13 0.79
C TRP A 114 -10.95 -4.61 0.56
N MET A 115 -9.98 -5.53 0.65
CA MET A 115 -10.25 -6.97 0.54
C MET A 115 -10.81 -7.51 1.85
N ASN A 116 -11.77 -8.44 1.79
CA ASN A 116 -12.40 -9.00 3.01
C ASN A 116 -11.41 -9.62 4.00
N THR A 117 -10.28 -10.16 3.52
CA THR A 117 -9.27 -10.83 4.35
C THR A 117 -8.29 -9.88 5.03
N THR A 118 -8.02 -8.72 4.42
CA THR A 118 -7.01 -7.75 4.87
C THR A 118 -7.62 -6.36 5.07
N ARG A 119 -8.94 -6.32 5.30
CA ARG A 119 -9.73 -5.09 5.39
C ARG A 119 -9.24 -4.24 6.55
N VAL A 120 -8.90 -3.00 6.24
CA VAL A 120 -8.63 -1.99 7.27
C VAL A 120 -9.88 -1.13 7.41
N GLU A 121 -10.60 -1.25 8.52
CA GLU A 121 -11.91 -0.61 8.66
C GLU A 121 -11.82 0.91 8.58
N SER A 122 -10.78 1.53 9.14
CA SER A 122 -10.59 2.99 9.06
C SER A 122 -10.44 3.52 7.64
N ILE A 123 -9.82 2.75 6.74
CA ILE A 123 -9.67 3.12 5.32
C ILE A 123 -10.94 2.77 4.55
N SER A 124 -11.41 1.52 4.68
CA SER A 124 -12.51 1.00 3.90
C SER A 124 -13.88 1.61 4.22
N SER A 125 -14.08 2.12 5.44
CA SER A 125 -15.27 2.87 5.83
C SER A 125 -15.24 4.33 5.37
N THR A 126 -14.05 4.91 5.17
CA THR A 126 -13.89 6.32 4.80
C THR A 126 -14.20 6.56 3.33
N MET A 127 -13.74 5.67 2.44
CA MET A 127 -13.92 5.81 1.00
C MET A 127 -13.94 4.44 0.34
N SER A 128 -14.68 4.26 -0.76
CA SER A 128 -14.64 3.02 -1.54
C SER A 128 -13.34 2.88 -2.32
N ARG A 129 -12.91 1.63 -2.56
CA ARG A 129 -11.73 1.32 -3.38
C ARG A 129 -11.77 2.02 -4.74
N ASP A 130 -12.91 1.95 -5.42
CA ASP A 130 -13.05 2.46 -6.78
C ASP A 130 -12.99 3.98 -6.81
N ARG A 131 -13.55 4.65 -5.79
CA ARG A 131 -13.44 6.11 -5.65
C ARG A 131 -12.01 6.54 -5.35
N PHE A 132 -11.31 5.82 -4.47
CA PHE A 132 -9.90 6.09 -4.19
C PHE A 132 -9.03 5.94 -5.46
N LEU A 133 -9.24 4.88 -6.23
CA LEU A 133 -8.51 4.67 -7.50
C LEU A 133 -8.87 5.71 -8.56
N GLU A 134 -10.13 6.18 -8.59
CA GLU A 134 -10.57 7.26 -9.48
C GLU A 134 -9.90 8.59 -9.14
N ILE A 135 -9.86 8.97 -7.85
CA ILE A 135 -9.18 10.19 -7.39
C ILE A 135 -7.68 10.09 -7.71
N ARG A 136 -7.04 8.95 -7.38
CA ARG A 136 -5.62 8.71 -7.68
C ARG A 136 -5.28 8.89 -9.15
N LYS A 137 -6.18 8.47 -10.05
CA LYS A 137 -6.00 8.60 -11.50
C LYS A 137 -5.95 10.06 -11.97
N TYR A 138 -6.75 10.93 -11.36
CA TYR A 138 -6.88 12.33 -11.78
C TYR A 138 -6.13 13.32 -10.89
N LEU A 139 -5.31 12.83 -9.95
CA LEU A 139 -4.51 13.68 -9.07
C LEU A 139 -3.57 14.57 -9.90
N HIS A 140 -3.69 15.89 -9.72
CA HIS A 140 -2.90 16.90 -10.41
C HIS A 140 -2.63 18.10 -9.50
N VAL A 141 -1.52 18.82 -9.78
CA VAL A 141 -1.09 20.05 -9.07
C VAL A 141 -0.78 21.12 -10.10
#